data_AF-A0AAV2MXD5-F1
#
_entry.id   AF-A0AAV2MXD5-F1
#
_cell.length_a   1.000
_cell.length_b   1.000
_cell.length_c   1.000
_cell.angle_alpha   90.00
_cell.angle_beta   90.00
_cell.angle_gamma   90.00
#
_symmetry.space_group_name_H-M   'P 1'
#
loop_
_entity.id
_entity.type
_entity.pdbx_description
1 polymer ?
#
loop_
_entity_poly.entity_id
_entity_poly.type
_entity_poly.pdbx_seq_one_letter_code
_entity_poly.pdbx_strand_id
1 'polypeptide(L)'
;MDENPPFSLSENQFGFRRQRSTIDALLQVGRITRKVVNRNGFVVVVGLDVCNAFNSIPFDKILSAMRDKEFPLYLRRIVADYLSKRYITYVNNGGTEVRKVRAGVPQGSVLGPLLWNIAFDSVLNVHKEDGCFLMCYADDTLIIATSDRLFNAVVKANVMIVRVIRCISELGLKVAEEKTDAMVFSRKLPDRMPRVRAGNTLIPTKAWMKYLGVFMDSSWKFDKHFEYVGAKVAKVSRALCRLMPNLRGPRENKRRLYAYVVTSMAMYSAPVWTEALLASRDKIVRLLGNQQRTIAIRVVSAYRTVSFNTATLLARMPPWTLDAAMRRRIYERVLEQRGRMDYTVGVYKEIREQEELIMRRQWFIKLNTADVWRQRTILAIMPNWHEWLDRDSGFLSFRATQLMTGHGSFGHFLHRIGKRGDTGCYHCNEVDDTVEHTFLSRNFRRVLIGT
;
A
#
# COMPACT_ATOMS: atom_id res chain seq x y z
N MET A 1 35.29 -14.68 -8.99
CA MET A 1 34.70 -14.52 -7.63
C MET A 1 33.45 -15.40 -7.55
N ASP A 2 33.54 -16.62 -8.10
CA ASP A 2 32.37 -17.41 -8.54
C ASP A 2 32.22 -18.72 -7.74
N GLU A 3 33.03 -18.89 -6.69
CA GLU A 3 33.05 -20.08 -5.81
C GLU A 3 32.41 -19.82 -4.44
N ASN A 4 31.63 -18.75 -4.29
CA ASN A 4 30.83 -18.63 -3.07
C ASN A 4 29.61 -19.55 -3.20
N PRO A 5 29.40 -20.51 -2.27
CA PRO A 5 28.23 -21.36 -2.31
C PRO A 5 26.97 -20.48 -2.33
N PRO A 6 25.94 -20.83 -3.11
CA PRO A 6 24.68 -20.10 -3.10
C PRO A 6 24.18 -20.08 -1.66
N PHE A 7 24.21 -18.90 -1.05
CA PHE A 7 23.80 -18.69 0.34
C PHE A 7 22.31 -19.03 0.43
N SER A 8 22.00 -20.27 0.81
CA SER A 8 20.63 -20.77 0.80
C SER A 8 19.90 -20.24 2.05
N LEU A 9 19.41 -19.02 1.95
CA LEU A 9 18.30 -18.55 2.77
C LEU A 9 17.03 -19.20 2.24
N SER A 10 16.16 -19.62 3.15
CA SER A 10 14.89 -20.26 2.81
C SER A 10 14.10 -19.41 1.82
N GLU A 11 13.55 -20.07 0.81
CA GLU A 11 12.65 -19.47 -0.19
C GLU A 11 11.35 -18.92 0.43
N ASN A 12 11.10 -19.19 1.70
CA ASN A 12 9.97 -18.63 2.46
C ASN A 12 10.35 -17.43 3.34
N GLN A 13 11.60 -16.95 3.27
CA GLN A 13 11.99 -15.62 3.76
C GLN A 13 11.72 -14.59 2.66
N PHE A 14 10.87 -13.60 2.93
CA PHE A 14 10.52 -12.54 1.98
C PHE A 14 11.09 -11.17 2.39
N GLY A 15 11.34 -10.97 3.69
CA GLY A 15 11.87 -9.72 4.20
C GLY A 15 13.33 -9.51 3.82
N PHE A 16 13.69 -8.28 3.49
CA PHE A 16 15.06 -7.85 3.17
C PHE A 16 15.78 -8.68 2.10
N ARG A 17 15.02 -9.32 1.20
CA ARG A 17 15.58 -10.06 0.07
C ARG A 17 15.32 -9.32 -1.23
N ARG A 18 16.36 -9.28 -2.07
CA ARG A 18 16.26 -8.70 -3.40
C ARG A 18 15.14 -9.42 -4.18
N GLN A 19 14.33 -8.64 -4.90
CA GLN A 19 13.22 -9.13 -5.71
C GLN A 19 12.10 -9.86 -4.93
N ARG A 20 12.06 -9.75 -3.60
CA ARG A 20 10.93 -10.19 -2.77
C ARG A 20 10.30 -9.00 -2.05
N SER A 21 9.00 -9.07 -1.87
CA SER A 21 8.17 -7.98 -1.38
C SER A 21 7.05 -8.50 -0.49
N THR A 22 6.39 -7.59 0.22
CA THR A 22 5.19 -7.91 1.00
C THR A 22 4.06 -8.46 0.12
N ILE A 23 4.01 -8.03 -1.14
CA ILE A 23 3.03 -8.48 -2.14
C ILE A 23 3.26 -9.96 -2.47
N ASP A 24 4.50 -10.38 -2.68
CA ASP A 24 4.84 -11.79 -2.97
C ASP A 24 4.36 -12.71 -1.82
N ALA A 25 4.63 -12.30 -0.57
CA ALA A 25 4.18 -13.03 0.61
C ALA A 25 2.65 -13.10 0.68
N LEU A 26 1.95 -11.98 0.54
CA LEU A 26 0.48 -11.93 0.57
C LEU A 26 -0.16 -12.78 -0.54
N LEU A 27 0.38 -12.75 -1.75
CA LEU A 27 -0.12 -13.55 -2.87
C LEU A 27 0.12 -15.05 -2.63
N GLN A 28 1.23 -15.43 -2.02
CA GLN A 28 1.49 -16.83 -1.65
C GLN A 28 0.50 -17.33 -0.61
N VAL A 29 0.17 -16.53 0.42
CA VAL A 29 -0.90 -16.84 1.38
C VAL A 29 -2.24 -17.01 0.65
N GLY A 30 -2.57 -16.09 -0.27
CA GLY A 30 -3.75 -16.19 -1.11
C GLY A 30 -3.81 -17.45 -1.95
N ARG A 31 -2.69 -17.85 -2.56
CA ARG A 31 -2.59 -19.07 -3.38
C ARG A 31 -2.84 -20.33 -2.55
N ILE A 32 -2.19 -20.45 -1.39
CA ILE A 32 -2.34 -21.60 -0.50
C ILE A 32 -3.79 -21.69 0.02
N THR A 33 -4.32 -20.59 0.54
CA THR A 33 -5.67 -20.55 1.13
C THR A 33 -6.76 -20.85 0.10
N ARG A 34 -6.73 -20.20 -1.07
CA ARG A 34 -7.72 -20.44 -2.14
C ARG A 34 -7.70 -21.88 -2.64
N LYS A 35 -6.52 -22.48 -2.82
CA LYS A 35 -6.38 -23.89 -3.26
C LYS A 35 -7.12 -24.85 -2.32
N VAL A 36 -7.03 -24.65 -1.02
CA VAL A 36 -7.65 -25.51 0.00
C VAL A 36 -9.14 -25.22 0.14
N VAL A 37 -9.52 -23.93 0.22
CA VAL A 37 -10.94 -23.52 0.37
C VAL A 37 -11.79 -23.92 -0.84
N ASN A 38 -11.24 -23.88 -2.05
CA ASN A 38 -11.92 -24.34 -3.26
C ASN A 38 -12.27 -25.84 -3.20
N ARG A 39 -11.49 -26.63 -2.44
CA ARG A 39 -11.72 -28.06 -2.19
C ARG A 39 -12.50 -28.33 -0.90
N ASN A 40 -13.22 -27.35 -0.38
CA ASN A 40 -14.00 -27.42 0.87
C ASN A 40 -13.14 -27.63 2.14
N GLY A 41 -11.83 -27.44 2.06
CA GLY A 41 -10.95 -27.57 3.22
C GLY A 41 -10.93 -26.33 4.11
N PHE A 42 -10.20 -26.46 5.21
CA PHE A 42 -9.96 -25.43 6.21
C PHE A 42 -8.48 -25.05 6.26
N VAL A 43 -8.22 -23.77 6.48
CA VAL A 43 -6.89 -23.25 6.74
C VAL A 43 -6.89 -22.44 8.01
N VAL A 44 -5.94 -22.71 8.90
CA VAL A 44 -5.67 -21.91 10.08
C VAL A 44 -4.38 -21.14 9.82
N VAL A 45 -4.45 -19.81 9.88
CA VAL A 45 -3.32 -18.91 9.72
C VAL A 45 -3.02 -18.28 11.07
N VAL A 46 -1.76 -18.30 11.49
CA VAL A 46 -1.30 -17.75 12.77
C VAL A 46 -0.09 -16.86 12.53
N GLY A 47 -0.18 -15.60 12.92
CA GLY A 47 0.90 -14.63 12.84
C GLY A 47 1.54 -14.43 14.20
N LEU A 48 2.83 -14.70 14.31
CA LEU A 48 3.66 -14.50 15.52
C LEU A 48 4.51 -13.23 15.34
N ASP A 49 4.57 -12.41 16.40
CA ASP A 49 5.37 -11.19 16.49
C ASP A 49 6.53 -11.43 17.47
N VAL A 50 7.75 -10.99 17.13
CA VAL A 50 8.93 -11.16 17.99
C VAL A 50 9.16 -9.89 18.81
N CYS A 51 9.31 -10.05 20.12
CA CYS A 51 9.59 -8.94 21.03
C CYS A 51 10.92 -8.26 20.70
N ASN A 52 10.86 -6.96 20.39
CA ASN A 52 12.04 -6.11 20.20
C ASN A 52 13.05 -6.71 19.19
N ALA A 53 12.55 -7.36 18.14
CA ALA A 53 13.28 -8.28 17.27
C ALA A 53 14.74 -7.89 16.99
N PHE A 54 14.97 -6.91 16.11
CA PHE A 54 16.30 -6.51 15.65
C PHE A 54 17.30 -6.19 16.76
N ASN A 55 16.82 -5.76 17.93
CA ASN A 55 17.67 -5.39 19.07
C ASN A 55 17.99 -6.58 20.00
N SER A 56 17.31 -7.72 19.83
CA SER A 56 17.34 -8.84 20.78
C SER A 56 18.20 -10.02 20.31
N ILE A 57 18.52 -10.13 19.02
CA ILE A 57 19.26 -11.30 18.50
C ILE A 57 20.71 -11.33 19.04
N PRO A 58 21.12 -12.37 19.79
CA PRO A 58 22.48 -12.46 20.33
C PRO A 58 23.55 -12.59 19.23
N PHE A 59 24.73 -11.97 19.45
CA PHE A 59 25.81 -11.98 18.46
C PHE A 59 26.37 -13.38 18.20
N ASP A 60 26.46 -14.22 19.23
CA ASP A 60 26.89 -15.62 19.13
C ASP A 60 25.95 -16.43 18.22
N LYS A 61 24.64 -16.15 18.23
CA LYS A 61 23.68 -16.83 17.36
C LYS A 61 23.86 -16.45 15.89
N ILE A 62 24.16 -15.18 15.60
CA ILE A 62 24.52 -14.73 14.24
C ILE A 62 25.79 -15.44 13.77
N LEU A 63 26.84 -15.44 14.59
CA LEU A 63 28.13 -16.04 14.24
C LEU A 63 28.04 -17.58 14.10
N SER A 64 27.24 -18.24 14.94
CA SER A 64 26.93 -19.67 14.79
C SER A 64 26.22 -19.92 13.48
N ALA A 65 25.15 -19.19 13.16
CA ALA A 65 24.43 -19.35 11.91
C ALA A 65 25.32 -19.14 10.67
N MET A 66 26.26 -18.19 10.72
CA MET A 66 27.26 -18.03 9.67
C MET A 66 28.21 -19.23 9.56
N ARG A 67 28.63 -19.84 10.67
CA ARG A 67 29.43 -21.06 10.65
C ARG A 67 28.62 -22.23 10.09
N ASP A 68 27.39 -22.40 10.54
CA ASP A 68 26.53 -23.53 10.18
C ASP A 68 26.08 -23.45 8.70
N LYS A 69 26.07 -22.24 8.12
CA LYS A 69 25.91 -21.98 6.68
C LYS A 69 27.23 -21.91 5.90
N GLU A 70 28.33 -22.36 6.50
CA GLU A 70 29.64 -22.52 5.87
C GLU A 70 30.23 -21.24 5.26
N PHE A 71 29.93 -20.07 5.85
CA PHE A 71 30.56 -18.83 5.39
C PHE A 71 32.10 -18.92 5.51
N PRO A 72 32.86 -18.38 4.54
CA PRO A 72 34.32 -18.34 4.61
C PRO A 72 34.83 -17.76 5.94
N LEU A 73 35.91 -18.34 6.47
CA LEU A 73 36.44 -17.97 7.78
C LEU A 73 36.81 -16.48 7.86
N TYR A 74 37.33 -15.90 6.78
CA TYR A 74 37.69 -14.48 6.75
C TYR A 74 36.46 -13.57 6.92
N LEU A 75 35.33 -13.87 6.27
CA LEU A 75 34.08 -13.12 6.44
C LEU A 75 33.53 -13.26 7.85
N ARG A 76 33.56 -14.48 8.41
CA ARG A 76 33.16 -14.71 9.80
C ARG A 76 34.00 -13.89 10.79
N ARG A 77 35.32 -13.79 10.58
CA ARG A 77 36.21 -12.96 11.40
C ARG A 77 35.89 -11.47 11.28
N ILE A 78 35.65 -10.96 10.07
CA ILE A 78 35.25 -9.55 9.85
C ILE A 78 33.94 -9.23 10.57
N VAL A 79 32.92 -10.09 10.43
CA VAL A 79 31.63 -9.88 11.11
C VAL A 79 31.76 -10.00 12.63
N ALA A 80 32.56 -10.95 13.12
CA ALA A 80 32.84 -11.09 14.55
C ALA A 80 33.49 -9.83 15.12
N ASP A 81 34.47 -9.25 14.43
CA ASP A 81 35.10 -7.99 14.83
C ASP A 81 34.10 -6.83 14.83
N TYR A 82 33.29 -6.68 13.77
CA TYR A 82 32.23 -5.66 13.66
C TYR A 82 31.18 -5.71 14.79
N LEU A 83 30.88 -6.91 15.30
CA LEU A 83 29.96 -7.11 16.42
C LEU A 83 30.64 -7.07 17.79
N SER A 84 31.98 -7.09 17.84
CA SER A 84 32.74 -7.10 19.08
C SER A 84 32.85 -5.70 19.70
N LYS A 85 33.14 -5.64 21.01
CA LYS A 85 33.49 -4.42 21.76
C LYS A 85 32.51 -3.24 21.54
N ARG A 86 31.22 -3.53 21.36
CA ARG A 86 30.19 -2.51 21.21
C ARG A 86 29.67 -2.03 22.56
N TYR A 87 29.50 -0.73 22.70
CA TYR A 87 28.96 -0.08 23.88
C TYR A 87 27.91 0.95 23.48
N ILE A 88 26.88 1.13 24.32
CA ILE A 88 25.92 2.23 24.24
C ILE A 88 26.19 3.13 25.42
N THR A 89 26.34 4.43 25.15
CA THR A 89 26.45 5.47 26.15
C THR A 89 25.16 6.27 26.14
N TYR A 90 24.53 6.44 27.31
CA TYR A 90 23.29 7.21 27.42
C TYR A 90 23.29 8.05 28.70
N VAL A 91 22.50 9.13 28.69
CA VAL A 91 22.33 10.02 29.83
C VAL A 91 21.01 9.68 30.52
N ASN A 92 21.06 9.48 31.83
CA ASN A 92 19.89 9.37 32.70
C ASN A 92 19.89 10.51 33.73
N ASN A 93 18.89 10.55 34.61
CA ASN A 93 18.77 11.58 35.65
C ASN A 93 19.97 11.62 36.63
N GLY A 94 20.78 10.56 36.69
CA GLY A 94 21.96 10.44 37.54
C GLY A 94 23.30 10.61 36.81
N GLY A 95 23.30 10.95 35.52
CA GLY A 95 24.51 11.17 34.72
C GLY A 95 24.64 10.25 33.51
N THR A 96 25.88 10.06 33.05
CA THR A 96 26.20 9.25 31.86
C THR A 96 26.52 7.81 32.24
N GLU A 97 25.80 6.85 31.67
CA GLU A 97 26.04 5.41 31.83
C GLU A 97 26.55 4.79 30.52
N VAL A 98 27.45 3.81 30.64
CA VAL A 98 27.98 3.03 29.51
C VAL A 98 27.59 1.57 29.71
N ARG A 99 26.97 0.96 28.70
CA ARG A 99 26.60 -0.46 28.71
C ARG A 99 27.19 -1.20 27.53
N LYS A 100 27.77 -2.38 27.79
CA LYS A 100 28.24 -3.29 26.74
C LYS A 100 27.06 -3.93 26.02
N VAL A 101 27.08 -3.90 24.68
CA VAL A 101 26.09 -4.54 23.83
C VAL A 101 26.54 -5.95 23.49
N ARG A 102 25.63 -6.93 23.64
CA ARG A 102 25.88 -8.35 23.33
C ARG A 102 24.89 -8.94 22.33
N ALA A 103 23.87 -8.16 21.97
CA ALA A 103 22.79 -8.57 21.10
C ALA A 103 22.30 -7.37 20.28
N GLY A 104 21.69 -7.67 19.15
CA GLY A 104 21.00 -6.72 18.30
C GLY A 104 21.78 -6.31 17.07
N VAL A 105 21.17 -6.44 15.90
CA VAL A 105 21.71 -5.87 14.67
C VAL A 105 21.50 -4.35 14.69
N PRO A 106 22.55 -3.53 14.47
CA PRO A 106 22.40 -2.07 14.55
C PRO A 106 21.34 -1.56 13.58
N GLN A 107 20.29 -0.92 14.10
CA GLN A 107 19.23 -0.34 13.28
C GLN A 107 19.81 0.78 12.42
N GLY A 108 19.49 0.77 11.12
CA GLY A 108 20.06 1.69 10.13
C GLY A 108 21.38 1.22 9.52
N SER A 109 21.99 0.13 9.99
CA SER A 109 23.14 -0.47 9.31
C SER A 109 22.72 -1.22 8.04
N VAL A 110 23.58 -1.17 7.01
CA VAL A 110 23.37 -1.86 5.73
C VAL A 110 23.36 -3.39 5.91
N LEU A 111 24.23 -3.91 6.77
CA LEU A 111 24.36 -5.36 7.01
C LEU A 111 23.33 -5.93 7.98
N GLY A 112 22.74 -5.10 8.85
CA GLY A 112 21.84 -5.55 9.92
C GLY A 112 20.70 -6.46 9.43
N PRO A 113 19.94 -6.07 8.38
CA PRO A 113 18.87 -6.90 7.85
C PRO A 113 19.34 -8.26 7.30
N LEU A 114 20.53 -8.32 6.70
CA LEU A 114 21.09 -9.58 6.20
C LEU A 114 21.52 -10.48 7.36
N LEU A 115 22.21 -9.94 8.37
CA LEU A 115 22.62 -10.68 9.56
C LEU A 115 21.41 -11.21 10.33
N TRP A 116 20.32 -10.43 10.40
CA TRP A 116 19.04 -10.89 10.93
C TRP A 116 18.54 -12.11 10.15
N ASN A 117 18.43 -12.00 8.82
CA ASN A 117 17.95 -13.10 8.00
C ASN A 117 18.83 -14.36 8.13
N ILE A 118 20.16 -14.23 8.19
CA ILE A 118 21.08 -15.35 8.37
C ILE A 118 20.79 -16.10 9.67
N ALA A 119 20.62 -15.38 10.78
CA ALA A 119 20.36 -15.97 12.08
C ALA A 119 18.94 -16.55 12.19
N PHE A 120 17.94 -15.81 11.70
CA PHE A 120 16.53 -16.17 11.83
C PHE A 120 16.07 -17.26 10.86
N ASP A 121 16.87 -17.57 9.83
CA ASP A 121 16.56 -18.60 8.83
C ASP A 121 16.32 -19.99 9.43
N SER A 122 16.94 -20.31 10.56
CA SER A 122 16.71 -21.59 11.26
C SER A 122 15.25 -21.82 11.63
N VAL A 123 14.50 -20.75 11.92
CA VAL A 123 13.04 -20.81 12.20
C VAL A 123 12.29 -21.39 11.01
N LEU A 124 12.69 -21.01 9.78
CA LEU A 124 12.09 -21.50 8.54
C LEU A 124 12.44 -22.96 8.22
N ASN A 125 13.46 -23.51 8.87
CA ASN A 125 13.95 -24.88 8.68
C ASN A 125 13.37 -25.88 9.69
N VAL A 126 12.51 -25.42 10.60
CA VAL A 126 11.73 -26.29 11.49
C VAL A 126 10.94 -27.35 10.68
N HIS A 127 10.88 -28.57 11.20
CA HIS A 127 10.09 -29.67 10.62
C HIS A 127 8.62 -29.27 10.48
N LYS A 128 8.10 -29.35 9.26
CA LYS A 128 6.72 -29.01 8.91
C LYS A 128 5.91 -30.31 8.75
N GLU A 129 4.74 -30.37 9.35
CA GLU A 129 3.78 -31.44 9.05
C GLU A 129 3.22 -31.28 7.64
N ASP A 130 2.69 -32.36 7.05
CA ASP A 130 2.02 -32.30 5.75
C ASP A 130 0.87 -31.29 5.76
N GLY A 131 0.86 -30.43 4.74
CA GLY A 131 -0.10 -29.33 4.63
C GLY A 131 0.17 -28.16 5.58
N CYS A 132 1.35 -28.09 6.22
CA CYS A 132 1.81 -26.91 6.95
C CYS A 132 2.84 -26.11 6.14
N PHE A 133 2.74 -24.79 6.21
CA PHE A 133 3.66 -23.85 5.59
C PHE A 133 4.11 -22.85 6.64
N LEU A 134 5.35 -22.38 6.50
CA LEU A 134 5.94 -21.38 7.35
C LEU A 134 6.59 -20.32 6.46
N MET A 135 6.27 -19.06 6.71
CA MET A 135 6.75 -17.92 5.94
C MET A 135 7.19 -16.84 6.91
N CYS A 136 8.25 -16.10 6.55
CA CYS A 136 8.68 -14.94 7.31
C CYS A 136 8.80 -13.73 6.42
N TYR A 137 8.45 -12.57 6.95
CA TYR A 137 8.87 -11.29 6.42
C TYR A 137 9.64 -10.57 7.53
N ALA A 138 10.96 -10.66 7.50
CA ALA A 138 11.79 -10.23 8.63
C ALA A 138 11.45 -11.05 9.89
N ASP A 139 10.92 -10.40 10.93
CA ASP A 139 10.46 -10.99 12.19
C ASP A 139 8.99 -11.42 12.18
N ASP A 140 8.15 -10.84 11.29
CA ASP A 140 6.77 -11.28 11.09
C ASP A 140 6.75 -12.74 10.63
N THR A 141 6.33 -13.66 11.49
CA THR A 141 6.36 -15.10 11.23
C THR A 141 4.93 -15.62 11.06
N LEU A 142 4.64 -16.22 9.91
CA LEU A 142 3.31 -16.71 9.54
C LEU A 142 3.30 -18.23 9.40
N ILE A 143 2.50 -18.89 10.23
CA ILE A 143 2.21 -20.32 10.17
C ILE A 143 0.89 -20.50 9.43
N ILE A 144 0.86 -21.42 8.47
CA ILE A 144 -0.35 -21.79 7.73
C ILE A 144 -0.53 -23.29 7.85
N ALA A 145 -1.59 -23.75 8.50
CA ALA A 145 -1.92 -25.16 8.62
C ALA A 145 -3.20 -25.48 7.85
N THR A 146 -3.17 -26.54 7.04
CA THR A 146 -4.28 -26.91 6.15
C THR A 146 -4.78 -28.33 6.44
N SER A 147 -6.09 -28.54 6.31
CA SER A 147 -6.71 -29.86 6.35
C SER A 147 -8.11 -29.83 5.73
N ASP A 148 -8.63 -30.99 5.40
CA ASP A 148 -10.05 -31.25 5.13
C ASP A 148 -10.98 -30.98 6.32
N ARG A 149 -10.51 -31.21 7.56
CA ARG A 149 -11.26 -31.01 8.81
C ARG A 149 -10.66 -29.89 9.65
N LEU A 150 -11.51 -29.00 10.17
CA LEU A 150 -11.09 -27.87 11.00
C LEU A 150 -10.25 -28.30 12.21
N PHE A 151 -10.68 -29.35 12.92
CA PHE A 151 -9.96 -29.87 14.08
C PHE A 151 -8.51 -30.24 13.75
N ASN A 152 -8.30 -30.98 12.65
CA ASN A 152 -6.97 -31.38 12.20
C ASN A 152 -6.09 -30.17 11.83
N ALA A 153 -6.66 -29.16 11.16
CA ALA A 153 -5.94 -27.92 10.84
C ALA A 153 -5.51 -27.17 12.11
N VAL A 154 -6.36 -27.14 13.15
CA VAL A 154 -6.05 -26.52 14.45
C VAL A 154 -4.97 -27.30 15.21
N VAL A 155 -5.04 -28.64 15.23
CA VAL A 155 -4.01 -29.49 15.84
C VAL A 155 -2.65 -29.26 15.17
N LYS A 156 -2.62 -29.32 13.84
CA LYS A 156 -1.42 -29.02 13.04
C LYS A 156 -0.87 -27.62 13.32
N ALA A 157 -1.74 -26.61 13.39
CA ALA A 157 -1.34 -25.25 13.75
C ALA A 157 -0.66 -25.20 15.13
N ASN A 158 -1.26 -25.82 16.16
CA ASN A 158 -0.69 -25.84 17.51
C ASN A 158 0.67 -26.56 17.56
N VAL A 159 0.83 -27.68 16.86
CA VAL A 159 2.13 -28.38 16.76
C VAL A 159 3.19 -27.45 16.13
N MET A 160 2.84 -26.77 15.04
CA MET A 160 3.74 -25.83 14.39
C MET A 160 4.08 -24.63 15.28
N ILE A 161 3.10 -24.07 16.00
CA ILE A 161 3.33 -22.95 16.93
C ILE A 161 4.35 -23.34 18.00
N VAL A 162 4.21 -24.52 18.63
CA VAL A 162 5.14 -24.98 19.66
C VAL A 162 6.55 -25.13 19.10
N ARG A 163 6.71 -25.76 17.92
CA ARG A 163 8.02 -25.94 17.28
C ARG A 163 8.68 -24.61 16.92
N VAL A 164 7.90 -23.67 16.37
CA VAL A 164 8.40 -22.34 15.97
C VAL A 164 8.77 -21.51 17.20
N ILE A 165 7.93 -21.45 18.24
CA ILE A 165 8.23 -20.72 19.48
C ILE A 165 9.49 -21.29 20.15
N ARG A 166 9.64 -22.62 20.16
CA ARG A 166 10.84 -23.27 20.70
C ARG A 166 12.09 -22.82 19.92
N CYS A 167 12.06 -22.86 18.60
CA CYS A 167 13.19 -22.44 17.76
C CYS A 167 13.53 -20.95 17.95
N ILE A 168 12.51 -20.07 18.03
CA ILE A 168 12.70 -18.65 18.34
C ILE A 168 13.35 -18.47 19.72
N SER A 169 12.94 -19.27 20.71
CA SER A 169 13.52 -19.24 22.05
C SER A 169 14.98 -19.73 22.08
N GLU A 170 15.31 -20.76 21.30
CA GLU A 170 16.69 -21.26 21.12
C GLU A 170 17.62 -20.23 20.46
N LEU A 171 17.06 -19.29 19.68
CA LEU A 171 17.77 -18.11 19.15
C LEU A 171 17.95 -17.00 20.19
N GLY A 172 17.47 -17.17 21.43
CA GLY A 172 17.52 -16.13 22.47
C GLY A 172 16.50 -15.02 22.26
N LEU A 173 15.46 -15.26 21.43
CA LEU A 173 14.38 -14.33 21.15
C LEU A 173 13.11 -14.73 21.92
N LYS A 174 12.18 -13.78 22.08
CA LYS A 174 10.89 -14.01 22.73
C LYS A 174 9.74 -13.65 21.79
N VAL A 175 8.70 -14.46 21.75
CA VAL A 175 7.46 -14.14 21.04
C VAL A 175 6.55 -13.26 21.92
N ALA A 176 5.95 -12.24 21.31
CA ALA A 176 4.89 -11.43 21.92
C ALA A 176 3.57 -12.20 21.81
N GLU A 177 3.28 -13.05 22.79
CA GLU A 177 2.08 -13.89 22.80
C GLU A 177 0.80 -13.05 22.68
N GLU A 178 0.75 -11.88 23.33
CA GLU A 178 -0.38 -10.95 23.33
C GLU A 178 -0.62 -10.26 21.98
N LYS A 179 0.40 -10.20 21.12
CA LYS A 179 0.29 -9.66 19.75
C LYS A 179 0.05 -10.73 18.71
N THR A 180 0.14 -12.00 19.10
CA THR A 180 -0.11 -13.11 18.18
C THR A 180 -1.57 -13.07 17.74
N ASP A 181 -1.78 -13.19 16.44
CA ASP A 181 -3.11 -13.14 15.84
C ASP A 181 -3.38 -14.46 15.10
N ALA A 182 -4.65 -14.85 15.00
CA ALA A 182 -5.03 -16.10 14.34
C ALA A 182 -6.33 -15.95 13.56
N MET A 183 -6.43 -16.64 12.42
CA MET A 183 -7.57 -16.53 11.51
C MET A 183 -7.86 -17.87 10.83
N VAL A 184 -9.15 -18.12 10.55
CA VAL A 184 -9.59 -19.29 9.78
C VAL A 184 -10.03 -18.88 8.38
N PHE A 185 -9.59 -19.62 7.37
CA PHE A 185 -10.15 -19.59 6.02
C PHE A 185 -10.95 -20.89 5.77
N SER A 186 -12.17 -20.72 5.30
CA SER A 186 -13.06 -21.79 4.85
C SER A 186 -14.15 -21.18 3.98
N ARG A 187 -14.86 -21.99 3.19
CA ARG A 187 -15.97 -21.48 2.35
C ARG A 187 -17.10 -20.91 3.19
N LYS A 188 -17.44 -21.62 4.26
CA LYS A 188 -18.35 -21.17 5.32
C LYS A 188 -17.56 -21.18 6.63
N LEU A 189 -17.51 -20.04 7.31
CA LEU A 189 -16.88 -19.96 8.62
C LEU A 189 -17.63 -20.86 9.62
N PRO A 190 -16.92 -21.54 10.53
CA PRO A 190 -17.57 -22.36 11.56
C PRO A 190 -18.37 -21.46 12.52
N ASP A 191 -19.53 -21.95 13.00
CA ASP A 191 -20.37 -21.20 13.94
C ASP A 191 -19.62 -20.91 15.24
N ARG A 192 -18.81 -21.88 15.70
CA ARG A 192 -17.88 -21.71 16.81
C ARG A 192 -16.45 -21.63 16.29
N MET A 193 -15.88 -20.42 16.34
CA MET A 193 -14.49 -20.19 15.97
C MET A 193 -13.54 -20.93 16.93
N PRO A 194 -12.54 -21.68 16.41
CA PRO A 194 -11.59 -22.39 17.25
C PRO A 194 -10.60 -21.44 17.92
N ARG A 195 -9.81 -21.99 18.84
CA ARG A 195 -8.71 -21.28 19.50
C ARG A 195 -7.41 -22.03 19.24
N VAL A 196 -6.32 -21.29 19.13
CA VAL A 196 -4.95 -21.83 19.05
C VAL A 196 -4.18 -21.41 20.30
N ARG A 197 -3.12 -22.13 20.65
CA ARG A 197 -2.33 -21.86 21.84
C ARG A 197 -0.92 -21.45 21.45
N ALA A 198 -0.53 -20.22 21.82
CA ALA A 198 0.83 -19.72 21.64
C ALA A 198 1.46 -19.53 23.02
N GLY A 199 2.43 -20.38 23.35
CA GLY A 199 2.98 -20.44 24.70
C GLY A 199 1.89 -20.72 25.73
N ASN A 200 1.72 -19.79 26.67
CA ASN A 200 0.70 -19.88 27.73
C ASN A 200 -0.62 -19.19 27.37
N THR A 201 -0.68 -18.51 26.22
CA THR A 201 -1.83 -17.71 25.82
C THR A 201 -2.74 -18.48 24.87
N LEU A 202 -4.04 -18.47 25.17
CA LEU A 202 -5.08 -19.05 24.31
C LEU A 202 -5.69 -17.98 23.41
N ILE A 203 -5.46 -18.10 22.10
CA ILE A 203 -5.75 -17.06 21.12
C ILE A 203 -7.02 -17.42 20.35
N PRO A 204 -8.07 -16.58 20.40
CA PRO A 204 -9.25 -16.78 19.59
C PRO A 204 -8.95 -16.52 18.12
N THR A 205 -9.39 -17.42 17.25
CA THR A 205 -9.33 -17.15 15.81
C THR A 205 -10.40 -16.13 15.40
N LYS A 206 -10.06 -15.26 14.45
CA LYS A 206 -10.91 -14.18 13.95
C LYS A 206 -11.33 -14.44 12.50
N ALA A 207 -12.34 -13.70 12.04
CA ALA A 207 -12.78 -13.71 10.64
C ALA A 207 -11.88 -12.88 9.72
N TRP A 208 -11.00 -12.06 10.29
CA TRP A 208 -10.04 -11.22 9.59
C TRP A 208 -8.76 -11.09 10.41
N MET A 209 -7.64 -10.83 9.73
CA MET A 209 -6.32 -10.64 10.33
C MET A 209 -5.58 -9.55 9.55
N LYS A 210 -4.80 -8.73 10.25
CA LYS A 210 -3.88 -7.80 9.59
C LYS A 210 -2.52 -8.47 9.42
N TYR A 211 -2.02 -8.55 8.19
CA TYR A 211 -0.70 -9.09 7.87
C TYR A 211 -0.01 -8.19 6.83
N LEU A 212 1.25 -7.81 7.08
CA LEU A 212 2.06 -6.94 6.22
C LEU A 212 1.33 -5.66 5.76
N GLY A 213 0.53 -5.07 6.66
CA GLY A 213 -0.21 -3.84 6.41
C GLY A 213 -1.58 -4.00 5.71
N VAL A 214 -1.96 -5.23 5.33
CA VAL A 214 -3.23 -5.53 4.65
C VAL A 214 -4.16 -6.31 5.58
N PHE A 215 -5.44 -5.96 5.62
CA PHE A 215 -6.45 -6.74 6.36
C PHE A 215 -7.02 -7.79 5.42
N MET A 216 -6.77 -9.06 5.72
CA MET A 216 -7.29 -10.20 4.98
C MET A 216 -8.56 -10.72 5.65
N ASP A 217 -9.50 -11.23 4.88
CA ASP A 217 -10.70 -11.94 5.34
C ASP A 217 -10.83 -13.28 4.60
N SER A 218 -11.64 -14.21 5.12
CA SER A 218 -11.72 -15.59 4.63
C SER A 218 -12.15 -15.68 3.17
N SER A 219 -12.84 -14.66 2.66
CA SER A 219 -13.33 -14.55 1.29
C SER A 219 -12.46 -13.69 0.38
N TRP A 220 -11.36 -13.12 0.88
CA TRP A 220 -10.48 -12.22 0.14
C TRP A 220 -11.22 -11.02 -0.50
N LYS A 221 -12.24 -10.48 0.18
CA LYS A 221 -13.03 -9.32 -0.28
C LYS A 221 -12.43 -7.97 0.11
N PHE A 222 -11.64 -7.93 1.18
CA PHE A 222 -10.91 -6.77 1.67
C PHE A 222 -11.79 -5.60 2.14
N ASP A 223 -13.08 -5.81 2.43
CA ASP A 223 -14.00 -4.75 2.89
C ASP A 223 -13.41 -3.96 4.06
N LYS A 224 -12.92 -4.68 5.09
CA LYS A 224 -12.27 -4.08 6.27
C LYS A 224 -10.97 -3.35 5.93
N HIS A 225 -10.23 -3.84 4.94
CA HIS A 225 -9.02 -3.16 4.47
C HIS A 225 -9.38 -1.83 3.79
N PHE A 226 -10.39 -1.79 2.94
CA PHE A 226 -10.81 -0.56 2.27
C PHE A 226 -11.38 0.47 3.24
N GLU A 227 -12.11 0.05 4.28
CA GLU A 227 -12.54 0.93 5.36
C GLU A 227 -11.35 1.53 6.12
N TYR A 228 -10.37 0.70 6.47
CA TYR A 228 -9.13 1.14 7.12
C TYR A 228 -8.33 2.12 6.25
N VAL A 229 -8.11 1.78 4.97
CA VAL A 229 -7.38 2.62 4.02
C VAL A 229 -8.12 3.93 3.79
N GLY A 230 -9.45 3.87 3.57
CA GLY A 230 -10.29 5.06 3.41
C GLY A 230 -10.20 6.01 4.60
N ALA A 231 -10.26 5.51 5.82
CA ALA A 231 -10.11 6.31 7.03
C ALA A 231 -8.69 6.91 7.17
N LYS A 232 -7.66 6.12 6.89
CA LYS A 232 -6.25 6.56 6.93
C LYS A 232 -5.98 7.66 5.90
N VAL A 233 -6.42 7.45 4.66
CA VAL A 233 -6.34 8.39 3.55
C VAL A 233 -7.10 9.67 3.88
N ALA A 234 -8.29 9.58 4.46
CA ALA A 234 -9.07 10.75 4.85
C ALA A 234 -8.33 11.60 5.90
N LYS A 235 -7.72 10.97 6.91
CA LYS A 235 -6.93 11.66 7.94
C LYS A 235 -5.75 12.43 7.33
N VAL A 236 -4.96 11.77 6.48
CA VAL A 236 -3.81 12.40 5.82
C VAL A 236 -4.24 13.47 4.82
N SER A 237 -5.29 13.21 4.05
CA SER A 237 -5.87 14.18 3.12
C SER A 237 -6.27 15.46 3.84
N ARG A 238 -6.97 15.36 4.99
CA ARG A 238 -7.35 16.54 5.77
C ARG A 238 -6.15 17.33 6.27
N ALA A 239 -5.08 16.66 6.71
CA ALA A 239 -3.85 17.32 7.13
C ALA A 239 -3.20 18.08 5.97
N LEU A 240 -3.05 17.43 4.82
CA LEU A 240 -2.43 18.04 3.62
C LEU A 240 -3.31 19.13 3.00
N CYS A 241 -4.64 18.99 3.06
CA CYS A 241 -5.58 20.02 2.58
C CYS A 241 -5.37 21.37 3.25
N ARG A 242 -4.93 21.40 4.53
CA ARG A 242 -4.63 22.65 5.24
C ARG A 242 -3.45 23.41 4.64
N LEU A 243 -2.55 22.69 3.96
CA LEU A 243 -1.41 23.26 3.23
C LEU A 243 -1.78 23.68 1.79
N MET A 244 -3.02 23.45 1.35
CA MET A 244 -3.48 23.69 -0.02
C MET A 244 -4.72 24.60 -0.07
N PRO A 245 -4.68 25.83 0.51
CA PRO A 245 -5.80 26.76 0.41
C PRO A 245 -6.06 27.14 -1.05
N ASN A 246 -7.32 27.25 -1.47
CA ASN A 246 -7.67 27.49 -2.88
C ASN A 246 -7.08 28.81 -3.41
N LEU A 247 -7.05 29.85 -2.57
CA LEU A 247 -6.43 31.15 -2.87
C LEU A 247 -5.10 31.28 -2.13
N ARG A 248 -4.11 31.89 -2.79
CA ARG A 248 -2.77 32.17 -2.24
C ARG A 248 -2.02 30.92 -1.72
N GLY A 249 -2.45 29.73 -2.13
CA GLY A 249 -1.79 28.46 -1.79
C GLY A 249 -0.74 28.03 -2.80
N PRO A 250 -0.16 26.83 -2.62
CA PRO A 250 0.81 26.26 -3.56
C PRO A 250 0.25 26.10 -4.97
N ARG A 251 1.14 26.13 -5.97
CA ARG A 251 0.82 25.85 -7.38
C ARG A 251 0.45 24.37 -7.59
N GLU A 252 -0.22 24.08 -8.71
CA GLU A 252 -0.73 22.74 -9.09
C GLU A 252 0.32 21.63 -8.92
N ASN A 253 1.57 21.86 -9.35
CA ASN A 253 2.65 20.88 -9.27
C ASN A 253 2.96 20.44 -7.83
N LYS A 254 3.09 21.39 -6.89
CA LYS A 254 3.32 21.11 -5.46
C LYS A 254 2.12 20.39 -4.84
N ARG A 255 0.89 20.75 -5.23
CA ARG A 255 -0.31 20.05 -4.77
C ARG A 255 -0.39 18.62 -5.28
N ARG A 256 -0.01 18.38 -6.54
CA ARG A 256 0.02 17.05 -7.14
C ARG A 256 1.05 16.15 -6.45
N LEU A 257 2.20 16.70 -6.02
CA LEU A 257 3.16 15.97 -5.18
C LEU A 257 2.51 15.47 -3.88
N TYR A 258 1.78 16.33 -3.16
CA TYR A 258 1.04 15.91 -1.96
C TYR A 258 -0.05 14.87 -2.27
N ALA A 259 -0.74 15.00 -3.40
CA ALA A 259 -1.72 14.02 -3.85
C ALA A 259 -1.10 12.65 -4.16
N TYR A 260 0.13 12.60 -4.68
CA TYR A 260 0.85 11.35 -4.90
C TYR A 260 1.23 10.65 -3.59
N VAL A 261 1.56 11.40 -2.53
CA VAL A 261 1.75 10.81 -1.19
C VAL A 261 0.49 10.11 -0.71
N VAL A 262 -0.67 10.73 -0.90
CA VAL A 262 -1.94 10.09 -0.50
C VAL A 262 -2.27 8.89 -1.40
N THR A 263 -2.00 9.01 -2.70
CA THR A 263 -2.24 7.92 -3.67
C THR A 263 -1.33 6.72 -3.38
N SER A 264 -0.05 6.93 -3.05
CA SER A 264 0.87 5.83 -2.71
C SER A 264 0.43 5.09 -1.45
N MET A 265 -0.14 5.81 -0.46
CA MET A 265 -0.74 5.18 0.71
C MET A 265 -1.99 4.36 0.38
N ALA A 266 -2.86 4.88 -0.49
CA ALA A 266 -4.08 4.20 -0.91
C ALA A 266 -3.79 2.95 -1.74
N MET A 267 -2.74 2.99 -2.57
CA MET A 267 -2.38 1.94 -3.53
C MET A 267 -1.38 0.92 -2.96
N TYR A 268 -1.05 0.99 -1.67
CA TYR A 268 -0.20 -0.01 -1.04
C TYR A 268 -0.80 -1.42 -1.18
N SER A 269 0.01 -2.35 -1.66
CA SER A 269 -0.39 -3.73 -1.97
C SER A 269 -1.55 -3.88 -2.98
N ALA A 270 -1.76 -2.88 -3.86
CA ALA A 270 -2.79 -2.94 -4.90
C ALA A 270 -2.87 -4.27 -5.67
N PRO A 271 -1.75 -4.88 -6.13
CA PRO A 271 -1.83 -6.16 -6.85
C PRO A 271 -2.57 -7.27 -6.10
N VAL A 272 -2.55 -7.25 -4.76
CA VAL A 272 -3.19 -8.25 -3.90
C VAL A 272 -4.71 -8.10 -3.87
N TRP A 273 -5.23 -6.87 -3.77
CA TRP A 273 -6.66 -6.61 -3.54
C TRP A 273 -7.41 -6.07 -4.77
N THR A 274 -6.72 -5.81 -5.88
CA THR A 274 -7.33 -5.18 -7.07
C THR A 274 -8.52 -5.94 -7.63
N GLU A 275 -8.43 -7.27 -7.77
CA GLU A 275 -9.56 -8.09 -8.24
C GLU A 275 -10.79 -7.91 -7.35
N ALA A 276 -10.60 -7.92 -6.03
CA ALA A 276 -11.68 -7.70 -5.09
C ALA A 276 -12.26 -6.30 -5.22
N LEU A 277 -11.44 -5.26 -5.44
CA LEU A 277 -11.94 -3.90 -5.70
C LEU A 277 -12.78 -3.83 -6.98
N LEU A 278 -12.34 -4.49 -8.05
CA LEU A 278 -13.04 -4.48 -9.34
C LEU A 278 -14.35 -5.30 -9.30
N ALA A 279 -14.39 -6.34 -8.47
CA ALA A 279 -15.59 -7.15 -8.21
C ALA A 279 -16.47 -6.58 -7.08
N SER A 280 -16.03 -5.53 -6.39
CA SER A 280 -16.72 -4.96 -5.24
C SER A 280 -18.03 -4.28 -5.63
N ARG A 281 -18.92 -4.17 -4.63
CA ARG A 281 -20.13 -3.36 -4.74
C ARG A 281 -19.78 -1.86 -4.84
N ASP A 282 -20.71 -1.10 -5.42
CA ASP A 282 -20.66 0.35 -5.55
C ASP A 282 -20.21 1.11 -4.30
N LYS A 283 -20.54 0.62 -3.10
CA LYS A 283 -20.19 1.28 -1.83
C LYS A 283 -18.69 1.50 -1.66
N ILE A 284 -17.85 0.49 -1.91
CA ILE A 284 -16.40 0.56 -1.70
C ILE A 284 -15.75 1.44 -2.77
N VAL A 285 -16.17 1.26 -4.03
CA VAL A 285 -15.70 2.09 -5.14
C VAL A 285 -16.04 3.57 -4.89
N ARG A 286 -17.25 3.86 -4.39
CA ARG A 286 -17.67 5.22 -4.00
C ARG A 286 -16.88 5.74 -2.80
N LEU A 287 -16.61 4.92 -1.78
CA LEU A 287 -15.82 5.31 -0.61
C LEU A 287 -14.43 5.83 -1.05
N LEU A 288 -13.72 5.04 -1.85
CA LEU A 288 -12.39 5.40 -2.37
C LEU A 288 -12.47 6.56 -3.37
N GLY A 289 -13.47 6.54 -4.27
CA GLY A 289 -13.70 7.61 -5.24
C GLY A 289 -13.96 8.97 -4.57
N ASN A 290 -14.70 9.00 -3.46
CA ASN A 290 -14.94 10.22 -2.69
C ASN A 290 -13.65 10.78 -2.06
N GLN A 291 -12.77 9.91 -1.57
CA GLN A 291 -11.46 10.33 -1.07
C GLN A 291 -10.59 10.90 -2.20
N GLN A 292 -10.50 10.19 -3.32
CA GLN A 292 -9.75 10.63 -4.49
C GLN A 292 -10.27 11.98 -5.01
N ARG A 293 -11.60 12.14 -5.12
CA ARG A 293 -12.23 13.40 -5.54
C ARG A 293 -11.82 14.56 -4.65
N THR A 294 -11.84 14.35 -3.34
CA THR A 294 -11.48 15.39 -2.36
C THR A 294 -10.05 15.88 -2.59
N ILE A 295 -9.13 14.97 -2.89
CA ILE A 295 -7.74 15.29 -3.19
C ILE A 295 -7.64 16.00 -4.56
N ALA A 296 -8.28 15.46 -5.59
CA ALA A 296 -8.26 16.02 -6.94
C ALA A 296 -8.79 17.46 -6.97
N ILE A 297 -9.92 17.73 -6.28
CA ILE A 297 -10.47 19.08 -6.11
C ILE A 297 -9.44 20.03 -5.51
N ARG A 298 -8.64 19.56 -4.54
CA ARG A 298 -7.59 20.38 -3.94
C ARG A 298 -6.44 20.62 -4.89
N VAL A 299 -6.01 19.62 -5.66
CA VAL A 299 -4.95 19.77 -6.67
C VAL A 299 -5.30 20.87 -7.66
N VAL A 300 -6.55 20.92 -8.12
CA VAL A 300 -7.00 21.91 -9.11
C VAL A 300 -7.57 23.19 -8.48
N SER A 301 -7.65 23.29 -7.15
CA SER A 301 -8.31 24.41 -6.45
C SER A 301 -9.78 24.60 -6.86
N ALA A 302 -10.51 23.52 -7.10
CA ALA A 302 -11.92 23.52 -7.50
C ALA A 302 -12.87 23.76 -6.31
N TYR A 303 -14.13 24.09 -6.60
CA TYR A 303 -15.23 23.99 -5.63
C TYR A 303 -15.58 22.54 -5.31
N ARG A 304 -16.18 22.33 -4.13
CA ARG A 304 -16.63 21.01 -3.64
C ARG A 304 -17.77 20.40 -4.44
N THR A 305 -18.37 21.12 -5.38
CA THR A 305 -19.47 20.67 -6.25
C THR A 305 -18.99 20.06 -7.56
N VAL A 306 -17.71 20.27 -7.94
CA VAL A 306 -17.14 19.72 -9.17
C VAL A 306 -17.20 18.19 -9.17
N SER A 307 -17.66 17.57 -10.27
CA SER A 307 -17.86 16.12 -10.36
C SER A 307 -16.55 15.33 -10.18
N PHE A 308 -16.65 14.03 -9.84
CA PHE A 308 -15.48 13.16 -9.74
C PHE A 308 -14.65 13.17 -11.03
N ASN A 309 -15.29 12.89 -12.18
CA ASN A 309 -14.63 12.80 -13.49
C ASN A 309 -13.96 14.10 -13.90
N THR A 310 -14.63 15.25 -13.69
CA THR A 310 -14.05 16.55 -14.00
C THR A 310 -12.86 16.87 -13.10
N ALA A 311 -12.98 16.61 -11.78
CA ALA A 311 -11.90 16.87 -10.84
C ALA A 311 -10.66 16.02 -11.13
N THR A 312 -10.82 14.73 -11.39
CA THR A 312 -9.73 13.81 -11.69
C THR A 312 -9.06 14.11 -13.03
N LEU A 313 -9.85 14.47 -14.06
CA LEU A 313 -9.33 14.85 -15.38
C LEU A 313 -8.49 16.13 -15.30
N LEU A 314 -9.01 17.19 -14.66
CA LEU A 314 -8.28 18.43 -14.50
C LEU A 314 -6.99 18.23 -13.66
N ALA A 315 -7.06 17.36 -12.65
CA ALA A 315 -5.93 17.06 -11.79
C ALA A 315 -4.89 16.15 -12.44
N ARG A 316 -5.18 15.57 -13.62
CA ARG A 316 -4.37 14.53 -14.29
C ARG A 316 -4.13 13.32 -13.38
N MET A 317 -5.18 12.93 -12.66
CA MET A 317 -5.15 11.83 -11.70
C MET A 317 -6.12 10.74 -12.17
N PRO A 318 -5.64 9.64 -12.77
CA PRO A 318 -6.53 8.58 -13.22
C PRO A 318 -7.33 7.99 -12.04
N PRO A 319 -8.59 7.58 -12.23
CA PRO A 319 -9.37 6.91 -11.20
C PRO A 319 -8.60 5.79 -10.53
N TRP A 320 -8.64 5.70 -9.20
CA TRP A 320 -7.86 4.71 -8.45
C TRP A 320 -8.18 3.26 -8.83
N THR A 321 -9.38 2.97 -9.34
CA THR A 321 -9.71 1.65 -9.90
C THR A 321 -8.84 1.30 -11.11
N LEU A 322 -8.56 2.28 -11.98
CA LEU A 322 -7.70 2.10 -13.15
C LEU A 322 -6.22 2.06 -12.75
N ASP A 323 -5.81 2.92 -11.80
CA ASP A 323 -4.44 2.90 -11.26
C ASP A 323 -4.11 1.57 -10.56
N ALA A 324 -5.05 1.03 -9.77
CA ALA A 324 -4.90 -0.28 -9.12
C ALA A 324 -4.78 -1.42 -10.16
N ALA A 325 -5.65 -1.42 -11.18
CA ALA A 325 -5.60 -2.38 -12.29
C ALA A 325 -4.26 -2.33 -13.05
N MET A 326 -3.77 -1.12 -13.35
CA MET A 326 -2.47 -0.92 -13.98
C MET A 326 -1.33 -1.46 -13.11
N ARG A 327 -1.29 -1.09 -11.82
CA ARG A 327 -0.26 -1.55 -10.87
C ARG A 327 -0.21 -3.06 -10.75
N ARG A 328 -1.37 -3.72 -10.79
CA ARG A 328 -1.46 -5.18 -10.78
C ARG A 328 -0.82 -5.77 -12.04
N ARG A 329 -1.21 -5.31 -13.23
CA ARG A 329 -0.65 -5.82 -14.50
C ARG A 329 0.85 -5.58 -14.61
N ILE A 330 1.34 -4.41 -14.18
CA ILE A 330 2.78 -4.13 -14.08
C ILE A 330 3.46 -5.18 -13.18
N TYR A 331 2.90 -5.45 -12.01
CA TYR A 331 3.47 -6.40 -11.08
C TYR A 331 3.50 -7.84 -11.65
N GLU A 332 2.41 -8.30 -12.26
CA GLU A 332 2.31 -9.62 -12.88
C GLU A 332 3.35 -9.79 -14.00
N ARG A 333 3.43 -8.81 -14.93
CA ARG A 333 4.41 -8.83 -16.03
C ARG A 333 5.85 -8.78 -15.51
N VAL A 334 6.13 -8.00 -14.46
CA VAL A 334 7.46 -7.96 -13.84
C VAL A 334 7.81 -9.31 -13.19
N LEU A 335 6.84 -9.98 -12.57
CA LEU A 335 7.05 -11.28 -11.96
C LEU A 335 7.37 -12.35 -13.01
N GLU A 336 6.68 -12.33 -14.16
CA GLU A 336 6.97 -13.20 -15.31
C GLU A 336 8.39 -13.00 -15.84
N GLN A 337 8.81 -11.75 -16.03
CA GLN A 337 10.17 -11.42 -16.51
C GLN A 337 11.24 -11.86 -15.51
N ARG A 338 10.99 -11.74 -14.21
CA ARG A 338 11.89 -12.28 -13.18
C ARG A 338 12.00 -13.80 -13.25
N GLY A 339 10.88 -14.50 -13.50
CA GLY A 339 10.86 -15.95 -13.67
C GLY A 339 11.68 -16.43 -14.86
N ARG A 340 11.79 -15.61 -15.92
CA ARG A 340 12.61 -15.89 -17.11
C ARG A 340 14.08 -15.46 -16.98
N MET A 341 14.45 -14.83 -15.86
CA MET A 341 15.77 -14.20 -15.64
C MET A 341 16.11 -13.02 -16.59
N ASP A 342 15.12 -12.48 -17.31
CA ASP A 342 15.27 -11.36 -18.26
C ASP A 342 15.02 -9.97 -17.60
N TYR A 343 14.82 -9.93 -16.28
CA TYR A 343 14.45 -8.71 -15.59
C TYR A 343 15.59 -7.67 -15.54
N THR A 344 15.34 -6.50 -16.12
CA THR A 344 16.19 -5.31 -16.00
C THR A 344 15.39 -4.06 -15.61
N VAL A 345 16.09 -3.00 -15.22
CA VAL A 345 15.46 -1.68 -14.96
C VAL A 345 14.84 -1.11 -16.25
N GLY A 346 15.45 -1.38 -17.41
CA GLY A 346 14.91 -0.98 -18.72
C GLY A 346 13.58 -1.67 -19.01
N VAL A 347 13.53 -3.00 -18.84
CA VAL A 347 12.30 -3.79 -19.00
C VAL A 347 11.18 -3.31 -18.07
N TYR A 348 11.49 -2.96 -16.82
CA TYR A 348 10.50 -2.38 -15.91
C TYR A 348 9.90 -1.06 -16.44
N LYS A 349 10.75 -0.17 -16.97
CA LYS A 349 10.29 1.12 -17.53
C LYS A 349 9.37 0.90 -18.73
N GLU A 350 9.76 0.01 -19.64
CA GLU A 350 8.97 -0.32 -20.83
C GLU A 350 7.59 -0.91 -20.45
N ILE A 351 7.56 -1.89 -19.54
CA ILE A 351 6.30 -2.45 -19.04
C ILE A 351 5.43 -1.33 -18.45
N ARG A 352 6.01 -0.45 -17.64
CA ARG A 352 5.28 0.63 -17.00
C ARG A 352 4.69 1.60 -18.02
N GLU A 353 5.46 2.00 -19.04
CA GLU A 353 5.01 2.91 -20.10
C GLU A 353 3.85 2.30 -20.91
N GLN A 354 3.97 1.03 -21.31
CA GLN A 354 2.91 0.31 -22.01
C GLN A 354 1.63 0.21 -21.18
N GLU A 355 1.75 -0.15 -19.89
CA GLU A 355 0.60 -0.25 -19.00
C GLU A 355 -0.04 1.11 -18.70
N GLU A 356 0.75 2.19 -18.68
CA GLU A 356 0.25 3.56 -18.56
C GLU A 356 -0.58 3.96 -19.79
N LEU A 357 -0.13 3.61 -21.00
CA LEU A 357 -0.90 3.84 -22.24
C LEU A 357 -2.25 3.10 -22.22
N ILE A 358 -2.25 1.84 -21.79
CA ILE A 358 -3.49 1.04 -21.65
C ILE A 358 -4.43 1.69 -20.64
N MET A 359 -3.91 2.09 -19.48
CA MET A 359 -4.69 2.74 -18.42
C MET A 359 -5.27 4.09 -18.89
N ARG A 360 -4.50 4.91 -19.61
CA ARG A 360 -4.98 6.15 -20.23
C ARG A 360 -6.07 5.89 -21.26
N ARG A 361 -5.92 4.88 -22.12
CA ARG A 361 -6.94 4.50 -23.10
C ARG A 361 -8.25 4.05 -22.43
N GLN A 362 -8.16 3.23 -21.38
CA GLN A 362 -9.31 2.83 -20.58
C GLN A 362 -10.01 4.03 -19.93
N TRP A 363 -9.22 5.00 -19.45
CA TRP A 363 -9.75 6.22 -18.87
C TRP A 363 -10.47 7.09 -19.91
N PHE A 364 -9.88 7.28 -21.09
CA PHE A 364 -10.49 7.99 -22.22
C PHE A 364 -11.84 7.37 -22.62
N ILE A 365 -11.89 6.05 -22.80
CA ILE A 365 -13.14 5.33 -23.15
C ILE A 365 -14.19 5.55 -22.05
N LYS A 366 -13.82 5.40 -20.77
CA LYS A 366 -14.74 5.58 -19.64
C LYS A 366 -15.32 6.99 -19.56
N LEU A 367 -14.55 8.01 -19.93
CA LEU A 367 -15.04 9.39 -19.98
C LEU A 367 -15.99 9.64 -21.16
N ASN A 368 -15.80 8.97 -22.29
CA ASN A 368 -16.67 9.09 -23.47
C ASN A 368 -17.99 8.32 -23.34
N THR A 369 -18.01 7.21 -22.60
CA THR A 369 -19.20 6.34 -22.47
C THR A 369 -20.11 6.70 -21.30
N ALA A 370 -19.61 7.43 -20.30
CA ALA A 370 -20.48 7.90 -19.22
C ALA A 370 -21.37 9.06 -19.71
N ASP A 371 -22.44 9.39 -18.97
CA ASP A 371 -23.37 10.51 -19.25
C ASP A 371 -22.70 11.89 -18.99
N VAL A 372 -21.47 12.02 -19.48
CA VAL A 372 -20.54 13.14 -19.29
C VAL A 372 -20.53 14.08 -20.47
N TRP A 373 -21.30 13.79 -21.52
CA TRP A 373 -21.64 14.72 -22.59
C TRP A 373 -22.26 16.03 -22.06
N ARG A 374 -22.78 16.02 -20.82
CA ARG A 374 -23.25 17.24 -20.12
C ARG A 374 -22.15 18.02 -19.37
N GLN A 375 -20.89 17.56 -19.36
CA GLN A 375 -19.80 18.21 -18.63
C GLN A 375 -18.84 18.90 -19.58
N ARG A 376 -19.08 20.21 -19.80
CA ARG A 376 -18.27 21.10 -20.64
C ARG A 376 -16.76 20.90 -20.53
N THR A 377 -16.24 20.74 -19.31
CA THR A 377 -14.79 20.58 -19.09
C THR A 377 -14.22 19.34 -19.80
N ILE A 378 -14.98 18.25 -19.80
CA ILE A 378 -14.54 16.99 -20.40
C ILE A 378 -14.58 17.13 -21.92
N LEU A 379 -15.67 17.69 -22.48
CA LEU A 379 -15.76 17.98 -23.91
C LEU A 379 -14.65 18.91 -24.42
N ALA A 380 -14.23 19.88 -23.61
CA ALA A 380 -13.15 20.79 -23.97
C ALA A 380 -11.75 20.14 -23.95
N ILE A 381 -11.54 19.15 -23.07
CA ILE A 381 -10.22 18.50 -22.92
C ILE A 381 -10.07 17.30 -23.85
N MET A 382 -11.16 16.55 -24.11
CA MET A 382 -11.07 15.28 -24.85
C MET A 382 -10.41 15.38 -26.24
N PRO A 383 -10.67 16.42 -27.06
CA PRO A 383 -9.98 16.59 -28.33
C PRO A 383 -8.46 16.73 -28.19
N ASN A 384 -7.99 17.30 -27.08
CA ASN A 384 -6.57 17.55 -26.79
C ASN A 384 -6.07 16.65 -25.64
N TRP A 385 -6.57 15.41 -25.56
CA TRP A 385 -6.33 14.49 -24.45
C TRP A 385 -4.84 14.31 -24.10
N HIS A 386 -4.03 14.03 -25.11
CA HIS A 386 -2.60 13.78 -24.95
C HIS A 386 -1.87 15.04 -24.48
N GLU A 387 -2.07 16.16 -25.17
CA GLU A 387 -1.49 17.46 -24.81
C GLU A 387 -1.87 17.87 -23.38
N TRP A 388 -3.13 17.65 -22.98
CA TRP A 388 -3.59 17.99 -21.64
C TRP A 388 -2.90 17.17 -20.55
N LEU A 389 -2.77 15.86 -20.74
CA LEU A 389 -2.14 14.97 -19.75
C LEU A 389 -0.64 15.21 -19.67
N ASP A 390 0.02 15.36 -20.83
CA ASP A 390 1.47 15.43 -20.97
C ASP A 390 2.03 16.86 -20.90
N ARG A 391 1.19 17.88 -20.64
CA ARG A 391 1.64 19.28 -20.51
C ARG A 391 2.72 19.45 -19.43
N ASP A 392 3.88 19.95 -19.87
CA ASP A 392 5.03 20.28 -19.01
C ASP A 392 5.00 21.74 -18.53
N SER A 393 4.27 22.61 -19.22
CA SER A 393 4.14 24.03 -18.91
C SER A 393 2.68 24.45 -18.68
N GLY A 394 2.50 25.61 -18.04
CA GLY A 394 1.20 26.08 -17.59
C GLY A 394 0.73 25.39 -16.30
N PHE A 395 -0.12 26.07 -15.54
CA PHE A 395 -0.74 25.52 -14.34
C PHE A 395 -2.18 26.01 -14.22
N LEU A 396 -3.03 25.17 -13.63
CA LEU A 396 -4.38 25.57 -13.26
C LEU A 396 -4.34 26.50 -12.05
N SER A 397 -4.58 27.79 -12.30
CA SER A 397 -4.90 28.74 -11.23
C SER A 397 -6.32 28.50 -10.72
N PHE A 398 -6.62 28.99 -9.52
CA PHE A 398 -7.99 28.97 -8.99
C PHE A 398 -9.03 29.52 -9.98
N ARG A 399 -8.71 30.65 -10.63
CA ARG A 399 -9.61 31.31 -11.59
C ARG A 399 -9.76 30.50 -12.87
N ALA A 400 -8.66 29.94 -13.39
CA ALA A 400 -8.70 29.08 -14.58
C ALA A 400 -9.56 27.83 -14.33
N THR A 401 -9.41 27.17 -13.18
CA THR A 401 -10.23 26.00 -12.82
C THR A 401 -11.71 26.34 -12.74
N GLN A 402 -12.05 27.48 -12.14
CA GLN A 402 -13.44 27.94 -12.00
C GLN A 402 -14.10 28.17 -13.35
N LEU A 403 -13.39 28.86 -14.23
CA LEU A 403 -13.81 29.06 -15.62
C LEU A 403 -13.94 27.71 -16.38
N MET A 404 -12.97 26.81 -16.29
CA MET A 404 -13.08 25.50 -16.94
C MET A 404 -14.25 24.65 -16.42
N THR A 405 -14.62 24.81 -15.15
CA THR A 405 -15.67 24.00 -14.51
C THR A 405 -17.04 24.67 -14.50
N GLY A 406 -17.19 25.89 -15.03
CA GLY A 406 -18.45 26.63 -14.93
C GLY A 406 -18.83 27.04 -13.51
N HIS A 407 -17.83 27.22 -12.63
CA HIS A 407 -17.99 27.65 -11.24
C HIS A 407 -17.37 29.03 -11.03
N GLY A 408 -17.73 29.74 -9.95
CA GLY A 408 -17.09 31.00 -9.58
C GLY A 408 -18.09 32.10 -9.27
N SER A 409 -17.75 33.33 -9.64
CA SER A 409 -18.58 34.52 -9.42
C SER A 409 -19.55 34.83 -10.56
N PHE A 410 -19.72 33.89 -11.51
CA PHE A 410 -20.60 34.03 -12.66
C PHE A 410 -22.08 34.06 -12.21
N GLY A 411 -22.84 35.06 -12.67
CA GLY A 411 -24.25 35.24 -12.33
C GLY A 411 -25.08 33.97 -12.54
N HIS A 412 -24.91 33.28 -13.67
CA HIS A 412 -25.56 32.00 -13.95
C HIS A 412 -25.29 30.95 -12.85
N PHE A 413 -24.01 30.81 -12.46
CA PHE A 413 -23.60 29.86 -11.43
C PHE A 413 -24.17 30.24 -10.06
N LEU A 414 -24.09 31.53 -9.69
CA LEU A 414 -24.56 32.05 -8.41
C LEU A 414 -26.07 31.93 -8.26
N HIS A 415 -26.83 32.16 -9.33
CA HIS A 415 -28.27 31.94 -9.37
C HIS A 415 -28.63 30.48 -9.14
N ARG A 416 -27.97 29.55 -9.87
CA ARG A 416 -28.19 28.11 -9.73
C ARG A 416 -27.95 27.57 -8.31
N ILE A 417 -27.02 28.17 -7.56
CA ILE A 417 -26.75 27.78 -6.15
C ILE A 417 -27.54 28.62 -5.13
N GLY A 418 -28.52 29.41 -5.58
CA GLY A 418 -29.38 30.22 -4.72
C GLY A 418 -28.66 31.38 -4.01
N LYS A 419 -27.51 31.82 -4.52
CA LYS A 419 -26.75 32.96 -3.98
C LYS A 419 -27.10 34.29 -4.66
N ARG A 420 -27.92 34.26 -5.71
CA ARG A 420 -28.40 35.43 -6.45
C ARG A 420 -29.81 35.21 -7.01
N GLY A 421 -30.61 36.28 -7.10
CA GLY A 421 -31.97 36.25 -7.64
C GLY A 421 -32.06 36.20 -9.17
N ASP A 422 -31.00 36.59 -9.88
CA ASP A 422 -30.94 36.68 -11.34
C ASP A 422 -29.60 36.16 -11.90
N THR A 423 -29.53 35.99 -13.22
CA THR A 423 -28.37 35.45 -13.95
C THR A 423 -27.46 36.52 -14.57
N GLY A 424 -27.81 37.81 -14.50
CA GLY A 424 -27.18 38.86 -15.32
C GLY A 424 -25.71 39.16 -14.98
N CYS A 425 -24.97 39.78 -15.90
CA CYS A 425 -23.56 40.12 -15.67
C CYS A 425 -23.39 41.36 -14.77
N TYR A 426 -22.43 41.32 -13.84
CA TYR A 426 -22.08 42.49 -13.02
C TYR A 426 -21.30 43.57 -13.79
N HIS A 427 -20.75 43.24 -14.96
CA HIS A 427 -19.81 44.09 -15.67
C HIS A 427 -20.36 44.65 -16.99
N CYS A 428 -21.52 44.18 -17.43
CA CYS A 428 -22.20 44.67 -18.64
C CYS A 428 -23.69 44.30 -18.61
N ASN A 429 -24.44 44.73 -19.63
CA ASN A 429 -25.89 44.52 -19.71
C ASN A 429 -26.31 43.12 -20.22
N GLU A 430 -25.42 42.13 -20.14
CA GLU A 430 -25.76 40.76 -20.53
C GLU A 430 -26.73 40.13 -19.52
N VAL A 431 -27.78 39.48 -20.03
CA VAL A 431 -28.86 38.92 -19.23
C VAL A 431 -28.48 37.57 -18.59
N ASP A 432 -27.51 36.85 -19.17
CA ASP A 432 -26.99 35.60 -18.63
C ASP A 432 -25.45 35.59 -18.58
N ASP A 433 -24.90 35.80 -17.38
CA ASP A 433 -23.49 35.78 -17.07
C ASP A 433 -22.98 34.34 -16.97
N THR A 434 -22.79 33.76 -18.14
CA THR A 434 -22.13 32.47 -18.33
C THR A 434 -20.62 32.66 -18.41
N VAL A 435 -19.87 31.56 -18.33
CA VAL A 435 -18.42 31.60 -18.53
C VAL A 435 -18.08 31.93 -19.99
N GLU A 436 -18.88 31.44 -20.95
CA GLU A 436 -18.78 31.78 -22.38
C GLU A 436 -18.89 33.29 -22.58
N HIS A 437 -19.89 33.90 -21.95
CA HIS A 437 -20.05 35.35 -21.95
C HIS A 437 -18.77 36.04 -21.44
N THR A 438 -18.25 35.62 -20.28
CA THR A 438 -17.01 36.20 -19.74
C THR A 438 -15.83 36.04 -20.70
N PHE A 439 -15.68 34.89 -21.36
CA PHE A 439 -14.61 34.62 -22.31
C PHE A 439 -14.66 35.50 -23.55
N LEU A 440 -15.86 35.74 -24.07
CA LEU A 440 -16.10 36.52 -25.28
C LEU A 440 -16.19 38.02 -25.01
N SER A 441 -16.38 38.43 -23.75
CA SER A 441 -16.42 39.83 -23.35
C SER A 441 -15.04 40.50 -23.42
N ARG A 442 -15.01 41.78 -23.84
CA ARG A 442 -13.78 42.63 -23.85
C ARG A 442 -13.16 42.84 -22.45
N ASN A 443 -13.82 42.38 -21.38
CA ASN A 443 -13.42 42.55 -19.98
C ASN A 443 -12.66 41.34 -19.39
N PHE A 444 -12.29 40.34 -20.20
CA PHE A 444 -11.60 39.10 -19.78
C PHE A 444 -10.40 39.33 -18.83
N ARG A 445 -9.63 40.41 -19.04
CA ARG A 445 -8.48 40.78 -18.17
C ARG A 445 -8.90 41.24 -16.76
N ARG A 446 -10.04 41.92 -16.61
CA ARG A 446 -10.53 42.39 -15.29
C ARG A 446 -11.08 41.25 -14.43
N VAL A 447 -11.69 40.24 -15.04
CA VAL A 447 -12.23 39.07 -14.32
C VAL A 447 -11.11 38.12 -13.84
N LEU A 448 -10.01 38.02 -14.61
CA LEU A 448 -8.84 37.21 -14.22
C LEU A 448 -7.90 37.90 -13.22
N ILE A 449 -7.96 39.22 -13.10
CA ILE A 449 -7.15 40.03 -12.18
C ILE A 449 -8.14 40.84 -11.36
N GLY A 450 -8.81 40.19 -10.39
CA GLY A 450 -9.69 40.89 -9.46
C GLY A 450 -8.94 42.09 -8.89
N THR A 451 -9.42 43.27 -9.27
CA THR A 451 -9.09 44.54 -8.63
C THR A 451 -9.97 44.65 -7.40
#